data_AF-A0A7S1V6Y7-F1
#
_entry.id   AF-A0A7S1V6Y7-F1
#
_cell.length_a   1.000
_cell.length_b   1.000
_cell.length_c   1.000
_cell.angle_alpha   90.00
_cell.angle_beta   90.00
_cell.angle_gamma   90.00
#
_symmetry.space_group_name_H-M   'P 1'
#
loop_
_entity.id
_entity.type
_entity.pdbx_description
1 polymer ?
#
loop_
_entity_poly.entity_id
_entity_poly.type
_entity_poly.pdbx_seq_one_letter_code
_entity_poly.pdbx_strand_id
1 'polypeptide(L)'
;RQVLAKVTGVTVSDNDLYYGPASRGAWLRARLEPVMPGLIWTRSVTRMLVLLHQSLLAQEPVLLVGETGCGKTSAADALARLFVRRLTSFSCHATLDTSDFIGALRPSSSGGADLFEWRD
;
A
#
# COMPACT_ATOMS: atom_id res chain seq x y z
N ARG A 1 13.54 20.77 9.26
CA ARG A 1 12.47 20.96 10.28
C ARG A 1 12.38 22.41 10.79
N GLN A 2 13.48 23.10 11.08
CA GLN A 2 13.44 24.50 11.56
C GLN A 2 12.84 25.52 10.57
N VAL A 3 13.02 25.34 9.25
CA VAL A 3 12.51 26.30 8.24
C VAL A 3 10.98 26.30 8.16
N LEU A 4 10.35 25.12 8.18
CA LEU A 4 8.89 24.99 8.11
C LEU A 4 8.21 25.62 9.33
N ALA A 5 8.69 25.30 10.55
CA ALA A 5 8.13 25.86 11.77
C ALA A 5 8.26 27.39 11.84
N LYS A 6 9.35 27.95 11.29
CA LYS A 6 9.58 29.39 11.25
C LYS A 6 8.64 30.12 10.29
N VAL A 7 8.22 29.47 9.21
CA VAL A 7 7.38 30.07 8.16
C VAL A 7 5.89 29.85 8.43
N THR A 8 5.50 28.69 8.98
CA THR A 8 4.08 28.34 9.18
C THR A 8 3.60 28.52 10.61
N GLY A 9 4.49 28.75 11.58
CA GLY A 9 4.16 28.81 13.01
C GLY A 9 3.73 27.46 13.60
N VAL A 10 3.76 26.37 12.81
CA VAL A 10 3.33 25.04 13.25
C VAL A 10 4.54 24.19 13.61
N THR A 11 4.59 23.73 14.85
CA THR A 11 5.58 22.74 15.31
C THR A 11 5.08 21.34 15.03
N VAL A 12 5.69 20.65 14.05
CA VAL A 12 5.38 19.25 13.76
C VAL A 12 6.18 18.34 14.69
N SER A 13 5.52 17.78 15.70
CA SER A 13 6.08 16.78 16.61
C SER A 13 5.81 15.36 16.09
N ASP A 14 6.84 14.50 16.11
CA ASP A 14 6.67 13.08 15.75
C ASP A 14 5.77 12.34 16.74
N ASN A 15 5.73 12.80 17.99
CA ASN A 15 4.85 12.20 18.99
C ASN A 15 3.39 12.48 18.64
N ASP A 16 3.06 13.72 18.30
CA ASP A 16 1.69 14.10 17.96
C ASP A 16 1.23 13.43 16.66
N LEU A 17 2.16 13.24 15.72
CA LEU A 17 1.85 12.65 14.41
C LEU A 17 1.75 11.12 14.45
N TYR A 18 2.64 10.42 15.17
CA TYR A 18 2.80 8.97 15.07
C TYR A 18 2.66 8.18 16.38
N TYR A 19 3.14 8.70 17.51
CA TYR A 19 3.43 7.85 18.68
C TYR A 19 2.62 8.17 19.94
N GLY A 20 2.01 9.36 20.02
CA GLY A 20 1.22 9.81 21.14
C GLY A 20 -0.18 9.18 21.19
N PRO A 21 -0.87 9.27 22.33
CA PRO A 21 -2.20 8.65 22.51
C PRO A 21 -3.27 9.22 21.58
N ALA A 22 -3.15 10.49 21.18
CA ALA A 22 -4.05 11.13 20.21
C ALA A 22 -3.51 11.07 18.76
N SER A 23 -2.40 10.37 18.53
CA SER A 23 -1.77 10.29 17.21
C SER A 23 -2.51 9.34 16.27
N ARG A 24 -2.23 9.47 14.97
CA ARG A 24 -2.75 8.54 13.96
C ARG A 24 -2.24 7.12 14.17
N GLY A 25 -1.05 6.94 14.75
CA GLY A 25 -0.52 5.61 15.05
C GLY A 25 -1.33 4.91 16.15
N ALA A 26 -1.71 5.63 17.20
CA ALA A 26 -2.59 5.10 18.24
C ALA A 26 -3.98 4.73 17.68
N TRP A 27 -4.54 5.57 16.80
CA TRP A 27 -5.79 5.29 16.11
C TRP A 27 -5.70 4.02 15.23
N LEU A 28 -4.64 3.91 14.41
CA LEU A 28 -4.42 2.73 13.57
C LEU A 28 -4.26 1.48 14.41
N ARG A 29 -3.54 1.57 15.54
CA ARG A 29 -3.38 0.44 16.46
C ARG A 29 -4.71 -0.05 16.99
N ALA A 30 -5.55 0.84 17.53
CA ALA A 30 -6.87 0.47 18.04
C ALA A 30 -7.74 -0.21 16.97
N ARG A 31 -7.60 0.17 15.69
CA ARG A 31 -8.41 -0.37 14.60
C ARG A 31 -7.86 -1.67 14.01
N LEU A 32 -6.54 -1.83 13.99
CA LEU A 32 -5.86 -3.00 13.44
C LEU A 32 -5.72 -4.15 14.44
N GLU A 33 -5.63 -3.87 15.74
CA GLU A 33 -5.54 -4.90 16.78
C GLU A 33 -6.60 -6.01 16.65
N PRO A 34 -7.92 -5.72 16.48
CA PRO A 34 -8.93 -6.76 16.32
C PRO A 34 -8.87 -7.50 14.97
N VAL A 35 -8.25 -6.89 13.96
CA VAL A 35 -8.23 -7.40 12.57
C VAL A 35 -6.96 -8.19 12.26
N MET A 36 -5.88 -7.89 12.97
CA MET A 36 -4.55 -8.48 12.83
C MET A 36 -3.83 -8.52 14.19
N PRO A 37 -4.26 -9.39 15.12
CA PRO A 37 -3.76 -9.44 16.51
C PRO A 37 -2.29 -9.89 16.67
N GLY A 38 -1.59 -10.22 15.58
CA GLY A 38 -0.17 -10.60 15.57
C GLY A 38 0.78 -9.51 15.06
N LEU A 39 0.28 -8.29 14.80
CA LEU A 39 1.10 -7.22 14.25
C LEU A 39 2.01 -6.60 15.32
N ILE A 40 3.33 -6.66 15.10
CA ILE A 40 4.30 -6.08 16.03
C ILE A 40 4.43 -4.57 15.80
N TRP A 41 3.99 -3.78 16.79
CA TRP A 41 4.01 -2.32 16.77
C TRP A 41 5.39 -1.75 17.14
N THR A 42 6.31 -1.71 16.18
CA THR A 42 7.56 -0.94 16.31
C THR A 42 7.35 0.51 15.87
N ARG A 43 8.27 1.42 16.24
CA ARG A 43 8.25 2.80 15.74
C ARG A 43 8.28 2.86 14.21
N SER A 44 9.06 1.99 13.57
CA SER A 44 9.16 1.90 12.11
C SER A 44 7.83 1.48 11.47
N VAL A 45 7.21 0.40 11.97
CA VAL A 45 5.91 -0.10 11.47
C VAL A 45 4.82 0.94 11.66
N THR A 46 4.76 1.58 12.82
CA THR A 46 3.78 2.62 13.13
C THR A 46 3.89 3.78 12.14
N ARG A 47 5.11 4.28 11.91
CA ARG A 47 5.35 5.35 10.95
C ARG A 47 4.99 4.95 9.52
N MET A 48 5.40 3.75 9.09
CA MET A 48 5.10 3.22 7.75
C MET A 48 3.60 3.10 7.51
N LEU A 49 2.84 2.54 8.47
CA LEU A 49 1.39 2.39 8.35
C LEU A 49 0.67 3.75 8.33
N VAL A 50 1.10 4.70 9.16
CA VAL A 50 0.53 6.05 9.13
C VAL A 50 0.75 6.69 7.77
N LEU A 51 1.97 6.64 7.23
CA LEU A 51 2.28 7.22 5.92
C LEU A 51 1.49 6.54 4.80
N LEU A 52 1.51 5.22 4.74
CA LEU A 52 0.75 4.45 3.75
C LEU A 52 -0.74 4.74 3.82
N HIS A 53 -1.32 4.75 5.03
CA HIS A 53 -2.74 5.07 5.20
C HIS A 53 -3.08 6.45 4.64
N GLN A 54 -2.23 7.46 4.86
CA GLN A 54 -2.47 8.80 4.32
C GLN A 54 -2.34 8.84 2.80
N SER A 55 -1.32 8.22 2.22
CA SER A 55 -1.17 8.16 0.77
C SER A 55 -2.33 7.42 0.10
N LEU A 56 -2.83 6.34 0.72
CA LEU A 56 -4.02 5.65 0.23
C LEU A 56 -5.27 6.54 0.28
N LEU A 57 -5.47 7.32 1.34
CA LEU A 57 -6.55 8.31 1.39
C LEU A 57 -6.40 9.39 0.30
N ALA A 58 -5.17 9.77 -0.02
CA ALA A 58 -4.85 10.72 -1.09
C ALA A 58 -4.93 10.09 -2.50
N GLN A 59 -5.20 8.78 -2.63
CA GLN A 59 -5.19 8.05 -3.90
C GLN A 59 -3.84 8.11 -4.63
N GLU A 60 -2.74 8.18 -3.87
CA GLU A 60 -1.38 8.23 -4.41
C GLU A 60 -0.74 6.84 -4.45
N PRO A 61 -0.11 6.44 -5.57
CA PRO A 61 0.64 5.19 -5.63
C PRO A 61 1.89 5.27 -4.75
N VAL A 62 2.14 4.24 -3.94
CA VAL A 62 3.27 4.20 -3.00
C VAL A 62 4.26 3.10 -3.36
N LEU A 63 5.55 3.47 -3.39
CA LEU A 63 6.67 2.54 -3.47
C LEU A 63 7.28 2.33 -2.08
N LEU A 64 7.30 1.08 -1.61
CA LEU A 64 7.95 0.71 -0.34
C LEU A 64 9.32 0.08 -0.62
N VAL A 65 10.40 0.77 -0.21
CA VAL A 65 11.79 0.32 -0.39
C VAL A 65 12.40 -0.07 0.96
N GLY A 66 13.11 -1.21 1.00
CA GLY A 66 13.88 -1.66 2.17
C GLY A 66 14.26 -3.14 2.06
N GLU A 67 15.00 -3.66 3.03
CA GLU A 67 15.44 -5.07 3.07
C GLU A 67 14.27 -6.06 3.19
N THR A 68 14.50 -7.32 2.81
CA THR A 68 13.52 -8.39 3.00
C THR A 68 13.28 -8.61 4.50
N GLY A 69 12.06 -8.99 4.88
CA GLY A 69 11.70 -9.22 6.28
C GLY A 69 11.38 -7.96 7.11
N CYS A 70 11.52 -6.74 6.58
CA CYS A 70 11.21 -5.51 7.33
C CYS A 70 9.71 -5.17 7.44
N GLY A 71 8.81 -6.10 7.08
CA GLY A 71 7.35 -5.96 7.28
C GLY A 71 6.59 -5.16 6.20
N LYS A 72 7.16 -4.92 5.02
CA LYS A 72 6.48 -4.21 3.91
C LYS A 72 5.18 -4.90 3.48
N THR A 73 5.25 -6.19 3.18
CA THR A 73 4.09 -6.99 2.77
C THR A 73 3.06 -7.06 3.90
N SER A 74 3.51 -7.21 5.14
CA SER A 74 2.63 -7.21 6.33
C SER A 74 1.90 -5.88 6.49
N ALA A 75 2.54 -4.75 6.18
CA ALA A 75 1.89 -3.43 6.24
C ALA A 75 0.83 -3.25 5.15
N ALA A 76 1.08 -3.77 3.95
CA ALA A 76 0.09 -3.79 2.88
C ALA A 76 -1.13 -4.67 3.25
N ASP A 77 -0.91 -5.85 3.81
CA ASP A 77 -1.99 -6.74 4.30
C ASP A 77 -2.80 -6.07 5.42
N ALA A 78 -2.12 -5.47 6.40
CA ALA A 78 -2.79 -4.74 7.48
C ALA A 78 -3.76 -3.68 6.93
N LEU A 79 -3.30 -2.84 6.00
CA LEU A 79 -4.15 -1.79 5.42
C LEU A 79 -5.25 -2.36 4.53
N ALA A 80 -5.00 -3.41 3.75
CA ALA A 80 -6.03 -4.05 2.95
C ALA A 80 -7.18 -4.56 3.83
N ARG A 81 -6.86 -5.21 4.96
CA ARG A 81 -7.86 -5.66 5.94
C ARG A 81 -8.58 -4.48 6.61
N LEU A 82 -7.86 -3.41 6.95
CA LEU A 82 -8.43 -2.19 7.52
C LEU A 82 -9.48 -1.55 6.61
N PHE A 83 -9.18 -1.48 5.30
CA PHE A 83 -10.08 -0.93 4.29
C PHE A 83 -11.13 -1.94 3.80
N VAL A 84 -11.13 -3.17 4.31
CA VAL A 84 -12.00 -4.28 3.86
C VAL A 84 -11.88 -4.47 2.35
N ARG A 85 -10.64 -4.44 1.84
CA ARG A 85 -10.30 -4.63 0.44
C ARG A 85 -9.49 -5.90 0.25
N ARG A 86 -9.66 -6.54 -0.91
CA ARG A 86 -8.81 -7.65 -1.32
C ARG A 86 -7.42 -7.13 -1.67
N LEU A 87 -6.39 -7.71 -1.06
CA LEU A 87 -5.01 -7.51 -1.47
C LEU A 87 -4.69 -8.49 -2.61
N THR A 88 -4.34 -7.95 -3.78
CA THR A 88 -3.86 -8.76 -4.92
C THR A 88 -2.39 -8.48 -5.13
N SER A 89 -1.57 -9.54 -5.08
CA SER A 89 -0.15 -9.46 -5.38
C SER A 89 0.14 -9.96 -6.78
N PHE A 90 0.89 -9.19 -7.56
CA PHE A 90 1.38 -9.60 -8.86
C PHE A 90 2.89 -9.81 -8.77
N SER A 91 3.38 -10.93 -9.32
CA SER A 91 4.80 -11.23 -9.36
C SER A 91 5.41 -10.59 -10.61
N CYS A 92 6.11 -9.47 -10.43
CA CYS A 92 6.75 -8.78 -11.55
C CYS A 92 8.08 -9.45 -11.94
N HIS A 93 8.22 -9.80 -13.22
CA HIS A 93 9.42 -10.42 -13.77
C HIS A 93 9.74 -9.85 -15.15
N ALA A 94 10.99 -10.03 -15.62
CA ALA A 94 11.51 -9.32 -16.79
C ALA A 94 10.83 -9.69 -18.13
N THR A 95 10.15 -10.83 -18.21
CA THR A 95 9.40 -11.24 -19.40
C THR A 95 7.94 -10.84 -19.37
N LEU A 96 7.48 -10.14 -18.31
CA LEU A 96 6.11 -9.62 -18.29
C LEU A 96 5.94 -8.56 -19.36
N ASP A 97 4.80 -8.65 -20.04
CA ASP A 97 4.38 -7.67 -21.03
C ASP A 97 3.03 -7.06 -20.64
N THR A 98 2.67 -5.97 -21.31
CA THR A 98 1.40 -5.27 -21.15
C THR A 98 0.21 -6.22 -21.36
N SER A 99 0.38 -7.18 -22.28
CA SER A 99 -0.62 -8.20 -22.57
C SER A 99 -0.99 -9.10 -21.38
N ASP A 100 -0.12 -9.23 -20.36
CA ASP A 100 -0.41 -10.00 -19.15
C ASP A 100 -1.34 -9.26 -18.16
N PHE A 101 -1.50 -7.94 -18.33
CA PHE A 101 -2.33 -7.12 -17.45
C PHE A 101 -3.66 -6.73 -18.07
N ILE A 102 -3.64 -6.35 -19.34
CA ILE A 102 -4.83 -5.88 -20.04
C ILE A 102 -5.40 -6.92 -21.01
N GLY A 103 -4.68 -8.02 -21.29
CA GLY A 103 -5.05 -8.95 -22.35
C GLY A 103 -4.41 -8.60 -23.70
N ALA A 104 -4.58 -9.50 -24.67
CA ALA A 104 -4.11 -9.28 -26.04
C ALA A 104 -5.02 -9.94 -27.08
N LEU A 105 -5.00 -9.36 -28.28
CA LEU A 105 -5.53 -10.02 -29.48
C LEU A 105 -4.66 -11.23 -29.81
N ARG A 106 -5.28 -12.41 -29.79
CA ARG A 106 -4.65 -13.67 -30.19
C ARG A 106 -5.33 -14.17 -31.46
N PRO A 107 -4.60 -14.85 -32.36
CA PRO A 107 -5.20 -15.47 -33.53
C PRO A 107 -6.30 -16.43 -33.10
N SER A 108 -7.47 -16.32 -33.70
CA SER A 108 -8.59 -17.22 -33.44
C SER A 108 -8.25 -18.61 -33.97
N SER A 109 -8.44 -19.64 -33.13
CA SER A 109 -8.31 -21.04 -33.58
C SER A 109 -9.54 -21.53 -34.35
N SER A 110 -10.64 -20.77 -34.29
CA SER A 110 -11.84 -21.06 -35.06
C SER A 110 -11.62 -20.56 -36.49
N GLY A 111 -11.63 -21.48 -37.46
CA GLY A 111 -11.41 -21.18 -38.89
C GLY A 111 -12.55 -20.38 -39.56
N GLY A 112 -13.23 -19.51 -38.81
CA GLY A 112 -14.27 -18.60 -39.28
C GLY A 112 -13.71 -17.24 -39.72
N ALA A 113 -14.61 -16.29 -40.00
CA ALA A 113 -14.26 -14.96 -40.52
C ALA A 113 -13.51 -14.07 -39.50
N ASP A 114 -13.64 -14.35 -38.21
CA ASP A 114 -12.91 -13.62 -37.16
C ASP A 114 -11.50 -14.17 -37.00
N LEU A 115 -10.54 -13.47 -37.60
CA LEU A 115 -9.11 -13.84 -37.62
C LEU A 115 -8.43 -13.69 -36.24
N PHE A 116 -9.01 -12.89 -35.34
CA PHE A 116 -8.44 -12.61 -34.02
C PHE A 116 -9.54 -12.58 -32.96
N GLU A 117 -9.21 -13.13 -31.79
CA GLU A 117 -10.06 -13.07 -30.60
C GLU A 117 -9.32 -12.35 -29.46
N TRP A 118 -10.06 -11.58 -28.67
CA TRP A 118 -9.52 -10.98 -27.47
C TRP A 118 -9.37 -12.04 -26.39
N ARG A 119 -8.20 -12.09 -25.74
CA ARG A 119 -7.97 -12.91 -24.57
C ARG A 119 -7.45 -12.06 -23.43
N ASP A 120 -8.14 -12.16 -22.29
CA ASP A 120 -7.70 -11.63 -21.00
C ASP A 120 -6.56 -12.48 -20.41
#